data_AF-A0A832VNP5-F1
#
_entry.id   AF-A0A832VNP5-F1
#
_cell.length_a   1.000
_cell.length_b   1.000
_cell.length_c   1.000
_cell.angle_alpha   90.00
_cell.angle_beta   90.00
_cell.angle_gamma   90.00
#
_symmetry.space_group_name_H-M   'P 1'
#
loop_
_entity.id
_entity.type
_entity.pdbx_description
1 polymer ?
#
loop_
_entity_poly.entity_id
_entity_poly.type
_entity_poly.pdbx_seq_one_letter_code
_entity_poly.pdbx_strand_id
1 'polypeptide(L)'
;MADESAIDASSLEHGVFQFTFPHGWKAITVWVIGIILLGGSLLIYLLSLGVPDIVPLSEATWVGHPDQVGPEDEKPLGDGFEEGETGSYIIVAGVIERGVVARGHCSQDDDGNWHDNTNAEDEGAVRINPSSGGHTFEANWIQTLDPEINSASRYCPRDNWEVSEGSMIQLFILKQGDELWILSVGEGANEPAEKTGREDMQRVSLAIIIFSSLMLMFATPTSLAVDIRRLRGKWENRPYLHGKPGELAIANGPTRQADKLDWVLPPPSHESWPANPYAADEGQELISEHPITIGTPTPATFTLYSINGMIFITSSIWLASDLLARHNSYFSALLGSGLRFIIVGINLTWIYFSFKEWKLLHNVIDTPTSKVRSVAVGSAELVGQIRPGPEGTLGFEVAGDPQRRVEGAVAYHWKEEEHVCTGSGKNRSCSWRLRSSDEGNIPFILHDGTGGILIEPSSWKKIEHGSELKSWGGGKWRWTTWVLGVGDPIYCLGRVETRTEDEKEEGLDGSIPNSHLIVRGNKDIGMQVHLHRGTELTLLAKLRSTTEAVIVPLVMLTFSAIPFLW
;
A
#
# COMPACT_ATOMS: atom_id res chain seq x y z
N MET A 1 14.21 -29.65 -29.67
CA MET A 1 13.55 -28.49 -29.02
C MET A 1 13.27 -28.94 -27.62
N ALA A 2 13.89 -28.27 -26.65
CA ALA A 2 13.75 -28.62 -25.24
C ALA A 2 12.29 -28.44 -24.81
N ASP A 3 11.85 -29.30 -23.91
CA ASP A 3 10.55 -29.28 -23.27
C ASP A 3 10.39 -27.99 -22.44
N GLU A 4 9.91 -26.91 -23.09
CA GLU A 4 9.56 -25.63 -22.45
C GLU A 4 8.18 -25.69 -21.76
N SER A 5 7.55 -26.86 -21.67
CA SER A 5 6.15 -26.99 -21.23
C SER A 5 5.97 -27.31 -19.74
N ALA A 6 7.00 -27.84 -19.07
CA ALA A 6 6.98 -28.07 -17.64
C ALA A 6 7.35 -26.78 -16.90
N ILE A 7 6.39 -26.18 -16.17
CA ILE A 7 6.76 -25.20 -15.15
C ILE A 7 7.70 -25.89 -14.19
N ASP A 8 8.87 -25.30 -13.96
CA ASP A 8 9.63 -25.60 -12.76
C ASP A 8 8.82 -25.03 -11.59
N ALA A 9 7.97 -25.86 -10.97
CA ALA A 9 7.09 -25.47 -9.87
C ALA A 9 7.89 -24.84 -8.70
N SER A 10 9.19 -25.13 -8.62
CA SER A 10 10.10 -24.46 -7.67
C SER A 10 10.21 -22.96 -7.89
N SER A 11 9.93 -22.45 -9.10
CA SER A 11 9.89 -21.00 -9.39
C SER A 11 8.74 -20.27 -8.71
N LEU A 12 7.73 -20.99 -8.21
CA LEU A 12 6.61 -20.46 -7.44
C LEU A 12 6.74 -20.75 -5.93
N GLU A 13 7.85 -21.36 -5.51
CA GLU A 13 8.19 -21.61 -4.11
C GLU A 13 9.16 -20.56 -3.62
N HIS A 14 8.65 -19.62 -2.83
CA HIS A 14 9.48 -18.55 -2.29
C HIS A 14 9.92 -18.85 -0.86
N GLY A 15 11.19 -18.58 -0.58
CA GLY A 15 11.78 -18.70 0.75
C GLY A 15 11.42 -17.54 1.68
N VAL A 16 12.39 -17.17 2.53
CA VAL A 16 12.17 -16.19 3.60
C VAL A 16 11.92 -14.78 3.06
N PHE A 17 12.64 -14.35 2.03
CA PHE A 17 12.53 -12.99 1.50
C PHE A 17 12.54 -12.96 -0.02
N GLN A 18 11.69 -12.10 -0.60
CA GLN A 18 11.74 -11.78 -2.02
C GLN A 18 11.61 -10.28 -2.25
N PHE A 19 12.52 -9.76 -3.05
CA PHE A 19 12.47 -8.38 -3.49
C PHE A 19 11.49 -8.24 -4.66
N THR A 20 10.41 -7.49 -4.48
CA THR A 20 9.37 -7.31 -5.50
C THR A 20 9.33 -5.87 -6.01
N PHE A 21 9.26 -5.71 -7.33
CA PHE A 21 9.19 -4.40 -7.98
C PHE A 21 7.77 -4.13 -8.50
N PRO A 22 7.23 -2.91 -8.33
CA PRO A 22 5.97 -2.53 -8.95
C PRO A 22 6.10 -2.52 -10.48
N HIS A 23 4.99 -2.81 -11.16
CA HIS A 23 4.97 -2.92 -12.61
C HIS A 23 3.97 -1.99 -13.30
N GLY A 24 3.04 -1.40 -12.54
CA GLY A 24 2.10 -0.41 -13.08
C GLY A 24 2.73 0.96 -13.00
N TRP A 25 2.63 1.77 -14.05
CA TRP A 25 3.19 3.13 -14.09
C TRP A 25 2.88 3.95 -12.84
N LYS A 26 1.62 3.93 -12.37
CA LYS A 26 1.22 4.59 -11.12
C LYS A 26 1.99 4.10 -9.89
N ALA A 27 2.11 2.78 -9.74
CA ALA A 27 2.82 2.18 -8.61
C ALA A 27 4.34 2.43 -8.70
N ILE A 28 4.92 2.40 -9.91
CA ILE A 28 6.33 2.73 -10.15
C ILE A 28 6.60 4.19 -9.76
N THR A 29 5.75 5.14 -10.17
CA THR A 29 5.91 6.55 -9.80
C THR A 29 5.88 6.75 -8.29
N VAL A 30 4.92 6.14 -7.58
CA VAL A 30 4.84 6.20 -6.11
C VAL A 30 6.09 5.60 -5.48
N TRP A 31 6.55 4.46 -5.98
CA TRP A 31 7.74 3.78 -5.46
C TRP A 31 9.01 4.61 -5.66
N VAL A 32 9.23 5.21 -6.84
CA VAL A 32 10.37 6.08 -7.12
C VAL A 32 10.36 7.33 -6.23
N ILE A 33 9.20 7.96 -6.06
CA ILE A 33 9.07 9.11 -5.13
C ILE A 33 9.43 8.68 -3.71
N GLY A 34 8.95 7.51 -3.26
CA GLY A 34 9.28 6.97 -1.94
C GLY A 34 10.79 6.78 -1.74
N ILE A 35 11.51 6.23 -2.74
CA ILE A 35 12.97 6.08 -2.68
C ILE A 35 13.69 7.43 -2.66
N ILE A 36 13.25 8.40 -3.47
CA ILE A 36 13.84 9.75 -3.48
C ILE A 36 13.66 10.42 -2.11
N LEU A 37 12.48 10.29 -1.51
CA LEU A 37 12.20 10.81 -0.17
C LEU A 37 13.08 10.14 0.89
N LEU A 38 13.28 8.83 0.85
CA LEU A 38 14.23 8.14 1.74
C LEU A 38 15.66 8.68 1.58
N GLY A 39 16.11 8.92 0.35
CA GLY A 39 17.42 9.53 0.09
C GLY A 39 17.52 10.96 0.64
N GLY A 40 16.47 11.77 0.49
CA GLY A 40 16.38 13.11 1.05
C GLY A 40 16.38 13.11 2.59
N SER A 41 15.66 12.18 3.21
CA SER A 41 15.69 11.97 4.67
C SER A 41 17.08 11.60 5.17
N LEU A 42 17.78 10.68 4.50
CA LEU A 42 19.14 10.32 4.85
C LEU A 42 20.06 11.54 4.77
N LEU A 43 19.93 12.37 3.72
CA LEU A 43 20.70 13.60 3.61
C LEU A 43 20.42 14.57 4.76
N ILE A 44 19.14 14.82 5.10
CA ILE A 44 18.77 15.69 6.22
C ILE A 44 19.33 15.17 7.54
N TYR A 45 19.26 13.85 7.78
CA TYR A 45 19.84 13.24 8.96
C TYR A 45 21.36 13.46 9.02
N LEU A 46 22.07 13.21 7.91
CA LEU A 46 23.52 13.44 7.85
C LEU A 46 23.89 14.91 8.06
N LEU A 47 23.11 15.85 7.52
CA LEU A 47 23.31 17.28 7.75
C LEU A 47 23.05 17.66 9.22
N SER A 48 22.07 17.02 9.88
CA SER A 48 21.78 17.27 11.30
C SER A 48 22.94 16.90 12.22
N LEU A 49 23.80 15.94 11.83
CA LEU A 49 24.97 15.55 12.62
C LEU A 49 26.02 16.66 12.71
N GLY A 50 25.99 17.63 11.78
CA GLY A 50 26.84 18.81 11.82
C GLY A 50 26.32 19.94 12.71
N VAL A 51 25.08 19.84 13.22
CA VAL A 51 24.55 20.78 14.21
C VAL A 51 24.99 20.31 15.61
N PRO A 52 25.58 21.19 16.43
CA PRO A 52 25.98 20.88 17.80
C PRO A 52 24.85 20.27 18.64
N ASP A 53 25.14 19.16 19.32
CA ASP A 53 24.24 18.50 20.26
C ASP A 53 24.28 19.22 21.62
N ILE A 54 23.20 19.92 21.93
CA ILE A 54 23.06 20.73 23.14
C ILE A 54 22.15 19.98 24.12
N VAL A 55 22.58 19.90 25.38
CA VAL A 55 21.81 19.24 26.44
C VAL A 55 20.50 19.99 26.73
N PRO A 56 19.44 19.29 27.17
CA PRO A 56 18.22 19.94 27.62
C PRO A 56 18.48 20.83 28.85
N LEU A 57 17.65 21.86 29.04
CA LEU A 57 17.78 22.80 30.17
C LEU A 57 17.71 22.12 31.54
N SER A 58 17.03 20.97 31.63
CA SER A 58 16.94 20.17 32.85
C SER A 58 18.26 19.52 33.28
N GLU A 59 19.22 19.39 32.36
CA GLU A 59 20.56 18.86 32.62
C GLU A 59 21.60 19.97 32.86
N ALA A 60 21.24 21.24 32.61
CA ALA A 60 22.09 22.38 32.85
C ALA A 60 22.17 22.72 34.34
N THR A 61 23.34 23.20 34.78
CA THR A 61 23.58 23.51 36.20
C THR A 61 23.27 24.97 36.49
N TRP A 62 22.39 25.23 37.46
CA TRP A 62 22.10 26.58 37.92
C TRP A 62 23.23 27.09 38.82
N VAL A 63 23.85 28.20 38.42
CA VAL A 63 24.95 28.81 39.18
C VAL A 63 24.73 30.31 39.35
N GLY A 64 25.27 30.86 40.43
CA GLY A 64 25.20 32.31 40.66
C GLY A 64 26.18 33.09 39.77
N HIS A 65 27.31 32.48 39.44
CA HIS A 65 28.36 33.07 38.62
C HIS A 65 29.07 31.98 37.81
N PRO A 66 29.51 32.23 36.56
CA PRO A 66 30.25 31.25 35.76
C PRO A 66 31.49 30.66 36.44
N ASP A 67 32.24 31.46 37.19
CA ASP A 67 33.43 31.03 37.97
C ASP A 67 33.16 29.97 39.05
N GLN A 68 31.90 29.70 39.38
CA GLN A 68 31.55 28.62 40.32
C GLN A 68 31.78 27.23 39.71
N VAL A 69 31.98 27.16 38.39
CA VAL A 69 32.14 25.91 37.63
C VAL A 69 33.59 25.80 37.15
N GLY A 70 34.28 24.80 37.67
CA GLY A 70 35.70 24.55 37.40
C GLY A 70 35.94 23.50 36.30
N PRO A 71 37.21 23.26 35.92
CA PRO A 71 37.57 22.22 34.95
C PRO A 71 37.10 20.80 35.34
N GLU A 72 36.88 20.55 36.63
CA GLU A 72 36.36 19.27 37.16
C GLU A 72 34.89 19.01 36.81
N ASP A 73 34.13 20.06 36.49
CA ASP A 73 32.71 20.01 36.14
C ASP A 73 32.50 19.95 34.62
N GLU A 74 33.57 20.06 33.83
CA GLU A 74 33.50 19.96 32.37
C GLU A 74 33.24 18.52 31.94
N LYS A 75 32.26 18.36 31.06
CA LYS A 75 31.92 17.08 30.44
C LYS A 75 32.34 17.10 28.97
N PRO A 76 32.67 15.93 28.38
CA PRO A 76 32.85 15.82 26.95
C PRO A 76 31.60 16.34 26.22
N LEU A 77 31.81 17.21 25.23
CA LEU A 77 30.74 17.72 24.39
C LEU A 77 30.30 16.64 23.38
N GLY A 78 29.03 16.73 22.98
CA GLY A 78 28.41 15.77 22.06
C GLY A 78 28.83 15.98 20.61
N ASP A 79 28.18 15.24 19.71
CA ASP A 79 28.37 15.38 18.27
C ASP A 79 28.12 16.82 17.79
N GLY A 80 28.91 17.28 16.81
CA GLY A 80 28.83 18.64 16.26
C GLY A 80 29.81 19.63 16.91
N PHE A 81 30.49 19.21 17.98
CA PHE A 81 31.72 19.82 18.51
C PHE A 81 32.96 19.04 18.04
N GLU A 82 34.17 19.61 18.17
CA GLU A 82 35.39 18.89 17.80
C GLU A 82 35.69 17.74 18.79
N GLU A 83 36.26 16.64 18.29
CA GLU A 83 36.52 15.46 19.11
C GLU A 83 37.49 15.79 20.26
N GLY A 84 37.03 15.56 21.49
CA GLY A 84 37.80 15.83 22.71
C GLY A 84 37.54 17.20 23.34
N GLU A 85 36.67 18.03 22.76
CA GLU A 85 36.22 19.26 23.42
C GLU A 85 35.40 18.94 24.68
N THR A 86 35.66 19.72 25.73
CA THR A 86 34.96 19.65 27.01
C THR A 86 34.30 20.98 27.34
N GLY A 87 33.22 20.94 28.09
CA GLY A 87 32.54 22.15 28.55
C GLY A 87 31.46 21.86 29.57
N SER A 88 30.93 22.93 30.17
CA SER A 88 29.86 22.86 31.15
C SER A 88 28.68 23.71 30.72
N TYR A 89 27.49 23.10 30.72
CA TYR A 89 26.23 23.77 30.46
C TYR A 89 25.67 24.37 31.76
N ILE A 90 25.56 25.69 31.80
CA ILE A 90 25.16 26.44 32.99
C ILE A 90 24.01 27.38 32.71
N ILE A 91 23.21 27.67 33.75
CA ILE A 91 22.20 28.73 33.72
C ILE A 91 22.55 29.80 34.75
N VAL A 92 22.61 31.05 34.29
CA VAL A 92 22.95 32.22 35.12
C VAL A 92 21.88 33.29 34.97
N ALA A 93 21.33 33.77 36.10
CA ALA A 93 20.41 34.89 36.13
C ALA A 93 21.16 36.21 36.39
N GLY A 94 20.80 37.27 35.67
CA GLY A 94 21.47 38.56 35.79
C GLY A 94 20.67 39.71 35.19
N VAL A 95 21.22 40.91 35.31
CA VAL A 95 20.72 42.12 34.65
C VAL A 95 21.73 42.53 33.59
N ILE A 96 21.26 42.88 32.39
CA ILE A 96 22.12 43.37 31.32
C ILE A 96 22.71 44.71 31.76
N GLU A 97 24.03 44.78 31.91
CA GLU A 97 24.76 46.03 32.15
C GLU A 97 25.07 46.73 30.82
N ARG A 98 25.34 45.96 29.76
CA ARG A 98 25.61 46.49 28.43
C ARG A 98 25.33 45.46 27.33
N GLY A 99 24.73 45.88 26.23
CA GLY A 99 24.44 45.05 25.07
C GLY A 99 22.94 44.91 24.79
N VAL A 100 22.61 44.30 23.66
CA VAL A 100 21.24 43.98 23.22
C VAL A 100 21.20 42.48 22.95
N VAL A 101 20.19 41.78 23.49
CA VAL A 101 20.02 40.33 23.30
C VAL A 101 18.83 39.99 22.39
N ALA A 102 17.88 40.92 22.24
CA ALA A 102 16.70 40.73 21.39
C ALA A 102 16.04 42.05 21.01
N ARG A 103 15.32 42.03 19.89
CA ARG A 103 14.46 43.12 19.43
C ARG A 103 13.05 42.60 19.20
N GLY A 104 12.06 43.44 19.46
CA GLY A 104 10.67 43.08 19.20
C GLY A 104 9.85 44.19 18.59
N HIS A 105 8.77 43.77 17.92
CA HIS A 105 7.84 44.62 17.19
C HIS A 105 6.43 44.01 17.19
N CYS A 106 5.42 44.85 16.99
CA CYS A 106 4.06 44.40 16.77
C CYS A 106 3.81 44.13 15.28
N SER A 107 3.20 42.99 14.95
CA SER A 107 2.66 42.71 13.61
C SER A 107 1.15 42.46 13.69
N GLN A 108 0.45 42.66 12.58
CA GLN A 108 -0.97 42.37 12.48
C GLN A 108 -1.19 41.30 11.39
N ASP A 109 -1.99 40.28 11.69
CA ASP A 109 -2.36 39.27 10.68
C ASP A 109 -3.48 39.77 9.75
N ASP A 110 -3.77 39.00 8.70
CA ASP A 110 -4.79 39.32 7.70
C ASP A 110 -6.21 39.44 8.30
N ASP A 111 -6.44 38.84 9.47
CA ASP A 111 -7.70 38.89 10.21
C ASP A 111 -7.78 40.09 11.19
N GLY A 112 -6.72 40.88 11.29
CA GLY A 112 -6.64 42.06 12.13
C GLY A 112 -6.21 41.79 13.58
N ASN A 113 -5.75 40.58 13.93
CA ASN A 113 -5.22 40.28 15.26
C ASN A 113 -3.76 40.74 15.37
N TRP A 114 -3.43 41.34 16.51
CA TRP A 114 -2.08 41.80 16.81
C TRP A 114 -1.24 40.69 17.44
N HIS A 115 0.00 40.56 16.97
CA HIS A 115 1.01 39.64 17.47
C HIS A 115 2.22 40.43 17.95
N ASP A 116 2.74 40.06 19.12
CA ASP A 116 4.02 40.50 19.65
C ASP A 116 5.08 39.52 19.13
N ASN A 117 6.07 40.04 18.40
CA ASN A 117 7.18 39.24 17.91
C ASN A 117 8.46 39.79 18.52
N THR A 118 9.13 39.00 19.36
CA THR A 118 10.46 39.29 19.88
C THR A 118 11.43 38.21 19.38
N ASN A 119 12.49 38.63 18.68
CA ASN A 119 13.51 37.75 18.15
C ASN A 119 14.85 38.07 18.82
N ALA A 120 15.64 37.04 19.12
CA ALA A 120 17.00 37.23 19.60
C ALA A 120 17.88 37.72 18.45
N GLU A 121 18.83 38.59 18.76
CA GLU A 121 19.78 39.12 17.80
C GLU A 121 21.20 39.10 18.39
N ASP A 122 22.16 38.62 17.60
CA ASP A 122 23.58 38.69 17.93
C ASP A 122 24.13 40.07 17.56
N GLU A 123 24.10 41.00 18.51
CA GLU A 123 24.75 42.32 18.40
C GLU A 123 26.15 42.35 19.04
N GLY A 124 26.75 41.18 19.27
CA GLY A 124 28.05 41.01 19.90
C GLY A 124 28.00 40.78 21.41
N ALA A 125 29.11 41.06 22.08
CA ALA A 125 29.31 40.72 23.48
C ALA A 125 28.32 41.41 24.43
N VAL A 126 27.76 40.63 25.36
CA VAL A 126 26.78 41.10 26.35
C VAL A 126 27.42 41.08 27.72
N ARG A 127 27.40 42.22 28.41
CA ARG A 127 27.91 42.36 29.78
C ARG A 127 26.78 42.25 30.78
N ILE A 128 26.98 41.39 31.78
CA ILE A 128 25.91 40.97 32.68
C ILE A 128 26.35 41.13 34.13
N ASN A 129 25.46 41.73 34.91
CA ASN A 129 25.56 41.82 36.34
C ASN A 129 24.75 40.67 36.99
N PRO A 130 25.40 39.64 37.55
CA PRO A 130 24.72 38.45 38.07
C PRO A 130 23.83 38.78 39.28
N SER A 131 22.63 38.19 39.32
CA SER A 131 21.63 38.46 40.37
C SER A 131 22.02 37.92 41.75
N SER A 132 22.92 36.93 41.83
CA SER A 132 23.43 36.40 43.10
C SER A 132 24.47 37.29 43.78
N GLY A 133 24.91 38.36 43.12
CA GLY A 133 26.09 39.14 43.50
C GLY A 133 27.39 38.52 42.98
N GLY A 134 28.37 39.36 42.66
CA GLY A 134 29.62 38.97 42.00
C GLY A 134 30.23 40.14 41.22
N HIS A 135 31.28 39.88 40.45
CA HIS A 135 31.73 40.83 39.43
C HIS A 135 30.94 40.63 38.14
N THR A 136 30.94 41.62 37.26
CA THR A 136 30.27 41.51 35.97
C THR A 136 31.11 40.65 35.03
N PHE A 137 30.44 39.82 34.24
CA PHE A 137 31.08 38.98 33.23
C PHE A 137 30.56 39.34 31.84
N GLU A 138 31.29 38.92 30.83
CA GLU A 138 31.00 39.17 29.43
C GLU A 138 30.86 37.84 28.70
N ALA A 139 29.79 37.69 27.92
CA ALA A 139 29.52 36.47 27.16
C ALA A 139 29.16 36.82 25.71
N ASN A 140 29.53 35.96 24.77
CA ASN A 140 29.27 36.13 23.35
C ASN A 140 28.24 35.10 22.88
N TRP A 141 27.41 35.43 21.91
CA TRP A 141 26.60 34.42 21.24
C TRP A 141 27.48 33.38 20.56
N ILE A 142 27.07 32.12 20.64
CA ILE A 142 27.74 31.05 19.90
C ILE A 142 27.50 31.24 18.40
N GLN A 143 28.54 31.21 17.58
CA GLN A 143 28.42 31.52 16.14
C GLN A 143 27.85 30.36 15.31
N THR A 144 27.80 29.16 15.88
CA THR A 144 27.35 27.95 15.18
C THR A 144 25.85 27.69 15.31
N LEU A 145 25.14 28.43 16.17
CA LEU A 145 23.71 28.29 16.41
C LEU A 145 23.02 29.65 16.29
N ASP A 146 21.79 29.66 15.78
CA ASP A 146 21.00 30.88 15.72
C ASP A 146 20.63 31.38 17.14
N PRO A 147 20.64 32.69 17.41
CA PRO A 147 20.19 33.25 18.67
C PRO A 147 18.72 32.91 18.95
N GLU A 148 18.38 32.60 20.20
CA GLU A 148 16.99 32.34 20.61
C GLU A 148 16.66 33.00 21.95
N ILE A 149 15.42 33.45 22.09
CA ILE A 149 14.90 34.08 23.31
C ILE A 149 13.49 33.58 23.67
N ASN A 150 13.26 33.36 24.95
CA ASN A 150 11.94 33.20 25.54
C ASN A 150 11.49 34.53 26.18
N SER A 151 10.87 35.39 25.37
CA SER A 151 10.53 36.76 25.75
C SER A 151 9.25 36.87 26.58
N ALA A 152 9.14 37.92 27.40
CA ALA A 152 7.91 38.24 28.09
C ALA A 152 6.87 38.80 27.10
N SER A 153 5.62 38.32 27.17
CA SER A 153 4.57 38.82 26.30
C SER A 153 4.24 40.29 26.60
N ARG A 154 4.09 41.09 25.54
CA ARG A 154 3.80 42.52 25.58
C ARG A 154 2.49 42.81 24.88
N TYR A 155 1.77 43.82 25.37
CA TYR A 155 0.53 44.28 24.74
C TYR A 155 0.84 45.03 23.44
N CYS A 156 0.13 44.69 22.36
CA CYS A 156 0.14 45.37 21.08
C CYS A 156 -1.20 46.07 20.81
N PRO A 157 -1.21 47.19 20.06
CA PRO A 157 -0.07 47.81 19.37
C PRO A 157 0.80 48.70 20.27
N ARG A 158 2.11 48.72 20.00
CA ARG A 158 3.12 49.57 20.66
C ARG A 158 4.33 49.82 19.74
N ASP A 159 5.18 50.74 20.14
CA ASP A 159 6.50 50.95 19.51
C ASP A 159 7.40 49.74 19.73
N ASN A 160 8.33 49.55 18.79
CA ASN A 160 9.38 48.53 18.86
C ASN A 160 10.16 48.63 20.18
N TRP A 161 10.64 47.50 20.66
CA TRP A 161 11.38 47.41 21.92
C TRP A 161 12.65 46.59 21.74
N GLU A 162 13.56 46.76 22.69
CA GLU A 162 14.79 45.99 22.79
C GLU A 162 14.85 45.36 24.19
N VAL A 163 15.38 44.15 24.26
CA VAL A 163 15.81 43.54 25.52
C VAL A 163 17.30 43.86 25.65
N SER A 164 17.61 44.87 26.46
CA SER A 164 18.92 45.53 26.52
C SER A 164 19.26 45.94 27.95
N GLU A 165 20.19 46.89 28.12
CA GLU A 165 20.62 47.44 29.41
C GLU A 165 19.44 47.69 30.38
N GLY A 166 19.57 47.13 31.59
CA GLY A 166 18.56 47.19 32.65
C GLY A 166 17.55 46.04 32.65
N SER A 167 17.47 45.22 31.60
CA SER A 167 16.58 44.05 31.57
C SER A 167 17.14 42.90 32.42
N MET A 168 16.26 42.29 33.22
CA MET A 168 16.53 41.02 33.90
C MET A 168 16.42 39.88 32.90
N ILE A 169 17.41 39.00 32.89
CA ILE A 169 17.46 37.84 32.00
C ILE A 169 18.01 36.61 32.71
N GLN A 170 17.70 35.44 32.17
CA GLN A 170 18.35 34.18 32.45
C GLN A 170 19.10 33.76 31.19
N LEU A 171 20.37 33.41 31.32
CA LEU A 171 21.17 32.92 30.22
C LEU A 171 21.39 31.43 30.33
N PHE A 172 21.22 30.72 29.22
CA PHE A 172 21.76 29.39 29.04
C PHE A 172 23.12 29.50 28.34
N ILE A 173 24.19 29.07 29.00
CA ILE A 173 25.58 29.30 28.57
C ILE A 173 26.31 27.96 28.47
N LEU A 174 27.08 27.80 27.41
CA LEU A 174 28.17 26.82 27.33
C LEU A 174 29.47 27.48 27.77
N LYS A 175 30.05 27.01 28.87
CA LYS A 175 31.37 27.42 29.36
C LYS A 175 32.43 26.44 28.87
N GLN A 176 33.45 26.94 28.19
CA GLN A 176 34.60 26.15 27.73
C GLN A 176 35.88 26.84 28.22
N GLY A 177 36.52 26.32 29.27
CA GLY A 177 37.61 27.02 29.93
C GLY A 177 37.16 28.40 30.45
N ASP A 178 37.73 29.47 29.89
CA ASP A 178 37.42 30.87 30.22
C ASP A 178 36.41 31.51 29.23
N GLU A 179 36.03 30.80 28.16
CA GLU A 179 35.09 31.30 27.15
C GLU A 179 33.65 31.02 27.57
N LEU A 180 32.78 32.02 27.39
CA LEU A 180 31.36 31.97 27.72
C LEU A 180 30.52 32.19 26.45
N TRP A 181 29.84 31.14 26.03
CA TRP A 181 29.01 31.12 24.83
C TRP A 181 27.53 31.11 25.20
N ILE A 182 26.81 32.18 24.89
CA ILE A 182 25.36 32.29 25.05
C ILE A 182 24.72 31.37 24.02
N LEU A 183 23.97 30.38 24.52
CA LEU A 183 23.14 29.51 23.71
C LEU A 183 21.76 30.15 23.52
N SER A 184 21.11 30.55 24.61
CA SER A 184 19.78 31.16 24.56
C SER A 184 19.49 32.04 25.78
N VAL A 185 18.42 32.83 25.69
CA VAL A 185 18.04 33.82 26.70
C VAL A 185 16.58 33.62 27.14
N GLY A 186 16.31 33.78 28.43
CA GLY A 186 14.97 33.91 28.99
C GLY A 186 14.78 35.33 29.53
N GLU A 187 13.72 36.02 29.13
CA GLU A 187 13.44 37.37 29.64
C GLU A 187 12.71 37.32 30.99
N GLY A 188 13.23 38.06 31.97
CA GLY A 188 12.66 38.16 33.31
C GLY A 188 12.67 36.83 34.05
N ALA A 189 11.48 36.34 34.41
CA ALA A 189 11.32 35.07 35.11
C ALA A 189 11.19 33.86 34.17
N ASN A 190 11.16 34.07 32.85
CA ASN A 190 11.07 32.99 31.89
C ASN A 190 12.38 32.21 31.84
N GLU A 191 12.29 30.88 31.76
CA GLU A 191 13.44 30.03 31.48
C GLU A 191 13.97 30.31 30.06
N PRO A 192 15.28 30.17 29.82
CA PRO A 192 15.85 30.28 28.48
C PRO A 192 15.16 29.35 27.47
N ALA A 193 15.21 29.68 26.18
CA ALA A 193 14.72 28.78 25.14
C ALA A 193 15.61 27.52 25.03
N GLU A 194 15.02 26.32 24.96
CA GLU A 194 15.81 25.10 24.73
C GLU A 194 16.28 25.02 23.27
N LYS A 195 17.54 24.65 23.05
CA LYS A 195 18.09 24.43 21.71
C LYS A 195 17.65 23.08 21.16
N THR A 196 16.85 23.10 20.08
CA THR A 196 16.32 21.87 19.45
C THR A 196 16.62 21.76 17.96
N GLY A 197 17.49 22.62 17.39
CA GLY A 197 17.71 22.66 15.94
C GLY A 197 18.15 21.33 15.32
N ARG A 198 19.02 20.58 16.02
CA ARG A 198 19.46 19.24 15.60
C ARG A 198 18.30 18.25 15.61
N GLU A 199 17.56 18.20 16.72
CA GLU A 199 16.42 17.32 16.93
C GLU A 199 15.29 17.61 15.95
N ASP A 200 15.03 18.87 15.64
CA ASP A 200 14.00 19.28 14.70
C ASP A 200 14.31 18.80 13.28
N MET A 201 15.58 18.89 12.86
CA MET A 201 16.02 18.27 11.60
C MET A 201 15.83 16.75 11.61
N GLN A 202 16.15 16.09 12.72
CA GLN A 202 15.98 14.63 12.86
C GLN A 202 14.50 14.23 12.88
N ARG A 203 13.62 15.01 13.52
CA ARG A 203 12.14 14.84 13.49
C ARG A 203 11.60 14.97 12.07
N VAL A 204 12.06 15.98 11.33
CA VAL A 204 11.71 16.15 9.91
C VAL A 204 12.18 14.96 9.09
N SER A 205 13.41 14.48 9.32
CA SER A 205 13.91 13.28 8.67
C SER A 205 13.06 12.05 8.99
N LEU A 206 12.72 11.81 10.26
CA LEU A 206 11.83 10.73 10.69
C LEU A 206 10.43 10.84 10.06
N ALA A 207 9.86 12.04 9.99
CA ALA A 207 8.58 12.27 9.33
C ALA A 207 8.65 11.85 7.84
N ILE A 208 9.73 12.19 7.14
CA ILE A 208 9.94 11.78 5.75
C ILE A 208 10.09 10.25 5.63
N ILE A 209 10.76 9.56 6.58
CA ILE A 209 10.85 8.09 6.63
C ILE A 209 9.45 7.47 6.78
N ILE A 210 8.61 8.03 7.65
CA ILE A 210 7.24 7.56 7.87
C ILE A 210 6.43 7.66 6.57
N PHE A 211 6.44 8.81 5.91
CA PHE A 211 5.69 8.99 4.66
C PHE A 211 6.23 8.10 3.52
N SER A 212 7.55 8.03 3.37
CA SER A 212 8.18 7.25 2.30
C SER A 212 8.00 5.74 2.47
N SER A 213 8.15 5.22 3.69
CA SER A 213 7.90 3.80 3.99
C SER A 213 6.43 3.42 3.71
N LEU A 214 5.47 4.27 4.08
CA LEU A 214 4.06 4.03 3.76
C LEU A 214 3.81 3.99 2.24
N MET A 215 4.42 4.90 1.47
CA MET A 215 4.33 4.89 0.00
C MET A 215 4.92 3.60 -0.61
N LEU A 216 6.10 3.18 -0.13
CA LEU A 216 6.76 1.97 -0.61
C LEU A 216 5.96 0.72 -0.26
N MET A 217 5.41 0.66 0.95
CA MET A 217 4.53 -0.42 1.39
C MET A 217 3.33 -0.58 0.43
N PHE A 218 2.57 0.50 0.16
CA PHE A 218 1.41 0.43 -0.73
C PHE A 218 1.77 0.15 -2.19
N ALA A 219 2.95 0.58 -2.64
CA ALA A 219 3.42 0.31 -4.00
C ALA A 219 3.97 -1.11 -4.17
N THR A 220 4.30 -1.83 -3.09
CA THR A 220 4.95 -3.14 -3.16
C THR A 220 3.95 -4.24 -3.57
N PRO A 221 4.12 -4.90 -4.73
CA PRO A 221 3.29 -6.03 -5.11
C PRO A 221 3.62 -7.28 -4.30
N THR A 222 2.72 -8.26 -4.34
CA THR A 222 2.96 -9.61 -3.81
C THR A 222 4.11 -10.28 -4.56
N SER A 223 4.75 -11.22 -3.89
CA SER A 223 5.80 -12.10 -4.44
C SER A 223 5.34 -12.79 -5.72
N LEU A 224 4.22 -13.52 -5.62
CA LEU A 224 3.68 -14.31 -6.74
C LEU A 224 3.18 -13.47 -7.92
N ALA A 225 2.73 -12.23 -7.71
CA ALA A 225 2.25 -11.39 -8.82
C ALA A 225 3.34 -11.06 -9.85
N VAL A 226 4.60 -10.94 -9.40
CA VAL A 226 5.74 -10.66 -10.28
C VAL A 226 5.96 -11.86 -11.21
N ASP A 227 6.06 -13.05 -10.63
CA ASP A 227 6.46 -14.25 -11.37
C ASP A 227 5.32 -14.76 -12.26
N ILE A 228 4.07 -14.74 -11.78
CA ILE A 228 2.90 -15.06 -12.60
C ILE A 228 2.78 -14.10 -13.79
N ARG A 229 3.13 -12.82 -13.61
CA ARG A 229 3.16 -11.87 -14.72
C ARG A 229 4.30 -12.14 -15.71
N ARG A 230 5.46 -12.60 -15.24
CA ARG A 230 6.59 -12.98 -16.11
C ARG A 230 6.28 -14.25 -16.90
N LEU A 231 5.68 -15.23 -16.24
CA LEU A 231 5.21 -16.47 -16.86
C LEU A 231 4.12 -16.19 -17.90
N ARG A 232 3.31 -15.16 -17.68
CA ARG A 232 2.32 -14.65 -18.65
C ARG A 232 3.03 -14.02 -19.86
N GLY A 233 3.56 -14.88 -20.72
CA GLY A 233 4.31 -14.56 -21.92
C GLY A 233 3.52 -14.86 -23.18
N LYS A 234 2.89 -13.83 -23.76
CA LYS A 234 2.62 -13.65 -25.19
C LYS A 234 2.19 -14.88 -26.02
N TRP A 235 1.26 -15.70 -25.53
CA TRP A 235 0.51 -16.55 -26.45
C TRP A 235 -0.34 -15.61 -27.34
N GLU A 236 -0.30 -15.80 -28.67
CA GLU A 236 -1.05 -14.95 -29.60
C GLU A 236 -2.53 -14.98 -29.24
N ASN A 237 -3.19 -13.81 -29.19
CA ASN A 237 -4.63 -13.74 -28.99
C ASN A 237 -5.31 -14.44 -30.16
N ARG A 238 -5.85 -15.64 -29.92
CA ARG A 238 -6.58 -16.38 -30.95
C ARG A 238 -8.04 -15.96 -30.95
N PRO A 239 -8.68 -15.87 -32.12
CA PRO A 239 -10.14 -15.80 -32.18
C PRO A 239 -10.74 -17.05 -31.51
N TYR A 240 -11.94 -16.91 -30.97
CA TYR A 240 -12.67 -18.06 -30.45
C TYR A 240 -12.97 -19.07 -31.55
N LEU A 241 -13.41 -20.25 -31.14
CA LEU A 241 -13.94 -21.26 -32.03
C LEU A 241 -15.46 -21.27 -31.93
N HIS A 242 -16.13 -21.40 -33.07
CA HIS A 242 -17.59 -21.44 -33.18
C HIS A 242 -18.03 -22.73 -33.88
N GLY A 243 -19.19 -23.25 -33.48
CA GLY A 243 -19.75 -24.51 -33.96
C GLY A 243 -19.98 -25.53 -32.86
N LYS A 244 -20.11 -26.79 -33.27
CA LYS A 244 -20.34 -27.97 -32.43
C LYS A 244 -19.08 -28.81 -32.28
N PRO A 245 -18.98 -29.71 -31.27
CA PRO A 245 -17.89 -30.67 -31.18
C PRO A 245 -17.70 -31.42 -32.51
N GLY A 246 -16.46 -31.43 -33.03
CA GLY A 246 -16.11 -32.03 -34.33
C GLY A 246 -16.33 -31.14 -35.58
N GLU A 247 -17.08 -30.04 -35.46
CA GLU A 247 -17.39 -29.11 -36.57
C GLU A 247 -17.06 -27.66 -36.16
N LEU A 248 -15.83 -27.43 -35.72
CA LEU A 248 -15.39 -26.12 -35.24
C LEU A 248 -14.73 -25.30 -36.35
N ALA A 249 -15.09 -24.02 -36.40
CA ALA A 249 -14.50 -23.02 -37.27
C ALA A 249 -14.00 -21.82 -36.45
N ILE A 250 -13.13 -21.02 -37.05
CA ILE A 250 -12.72 -19.74 -36.48
C ILE A 250 -13.96 -18.82 -36.37
N ALA A 251 -14.22 -18.33 -35.16
CA ALA A 251 -15.36 -17.47 -34.86
C ALA A 251 -15.23 -16.10 -35.54
N ASN A 252 -16.35 -15.56 -36.03
CA ASN A 252 -16.42 -14.17 -36.46
C ASN A 252 -16.61 -13.25 -35.25
N GLY A 253 -15.70 -12.30 -35.07
CA GLY A 253 -15.81 -11.30 -34.01
C GLY A 253 -14.47 -10.76 -33.53
N PRO A 254 -14.46 -9.96 -32.45
CA PRO A 254 -13.25 -9.43 -31.87
C PRO A 254 -12.45 -10.53 -31.17
N THR A 255 -11.12 -10.50 -31.34
CA THR A 255 -10.19 -11.30 -30.53
C THR A 255 -10.04 -10.68 -29.14
N ARG A 256 -10.11 -11.50 -28.10
CA ARG A 256 -9.86 -11.03 -26.73
C ARG A 256 -8.42 -10.53 -26.60
N GLN A 257 -8.25 -9.41 -25.90
CA GLN A 257 -6.91 -8.98 -25.49
C GLN A 257 -6.49 -9.72 -24.22
N ALA A 258 -5.25 -10.20 -24.19
CA ALA A 258 -4.66 -10.78 -22.99
C ALA A 258 -4.89 -9.88 -21.76
N ASP A 259 -5.54 -10.44 -20.74
CA ASP A 259 -5.88 -9.74 -19.51
C ASP A 259 -5.33 -10.48 -18.28
N LYS A 260 -5.71 -10.04 -17.08
CA LYS A 260 -5.23 -10.65 -15.83
C LYS A 260 -5.79 -12.04 -15.55
N LEU A 261 -6.88 -12.42 -16.22
CA LEU A 261 -7.63 -13.66 -16.03
C LEU A 261 -7.37 -14.67 -17.15
N ASP A 262 -6.49 -14.32 -18.08
CA ASP A 262 -6.07 -15.20 -19.16
C ASP A 262 -5.07 -16.26 -18.67
N TRP A 263 -4.88 -17.28 -19.51
CA TRP A 263 -3.88 -18.32 -19.28
C TRP A 263 -2.51 -17.69 -18.99
N VAL A 264 -1.86 -18.21 -17.95
CA VAL A 264 -0.48 -17.92 -17.59
C VAL A 264 0.46 -18.82 -18.40
N LEU A 265 0.10 -20.09 -18.56
CA LEU A 265 0.81 -21.13 -19.31
C LEU A 265 0.20 -21.30 -20.70
N PRO A 266 0.85 -22.03 -21.62
CA PRO A 266 0.27 -22.24 -22.94
C PRO A 266 -1.09 -22.94 -22.81
N PRO A 267 -2.16 -22.39 -23.43
CA PRO A 267 -3.47 -23.02 -23.39
C PRO A 267 -3.45 -24.36 -24.15
N PRO A 268 -4.28 -25.33 -23.74
CA PRO A 268 -4.44 -26.57 -24.50
C PRO A 268 -4.88 -26.28 -25.94
N SER A 269 -4.23 -26.92 -26.92
CA SER A 269 -4.58 -26.77 -28.34
C SER A 269 -5.93 -27.41 -28.63
N HIS A 270 -6.71 -26.81 -29.53
CA HIS A 270 -7.97 -27.40 -29.99
C HIS A 270 -7.78 -28.56 -30.96
N GLU A 271 -6.61 -28.67 -31.59
CA GLU A 271 -6.28 -29.74 -32.53
C GLU A 271 -6.22 -31.12 -31.85
N SER A 272 -5.97 -31.15 -30.53
CA SER A 272 -5.91 -32.37 -29.73
C SER A 272 -7.25 -32.72 -29.06
N TRP A 273 -8.32 -31.97 -29.34
CA TRP A 273 -9.62 -32.23 -28.68
C TRP A 273 -10.27 -33.50 -29.26
N PRO A 274 -10.73 -34.42 -28.40
CA PRO A 274 -11.47 -35.59 -28.86
C PRO A 274 -12.82 -35.19 -29.45
N ALA A 275 -13.31 -35.99 -30.41
CA ALA A 275 -14.63 -35.79 -30.99
C ALA A 275 -15.76 -35.95 -29.96
N ASN A 276 -15.59 -36.87 -29.00
CA ASN A 276 -16.47 -36.97 -27.84
C ASN A 276 -16.04 -35.94 -26.79
N PRO A 277 -16.87 -34.92 -26.48
CA PRO A 277 -16.50 -33.84 -25.57
C PRO A 277 -16.26 -34.30 -24.12
N TYR A 278 -16.73 -35.49 -23.74
CA TYR A 278 -16.58 -36.06 -22.40
C TYR A 278 -15.34 -36.93 -22.24
N ALA A 279 -14.74 -37.36 -23.35
CA ALA A 279 -13.55 -38.21 -23.34
C ALA A 279 -12.31 -37.44 -22.88
N ALA A 280 -11.34 -38.16 -22.33
CA ALA A 280 -10.04 -37.59 -21.98
C ALA A 280 -9.27 -37.16 -23.23
N ASP A 281 -8.35 -36.20 -23.07
CA ASP A 281 -7.37 -35.86 -24.10
C ASP A 281 -6.36 -37.02 -24.29
N GLU A 282 -5.66 -37.00 -25.42
CA GLU A 282 -4.59 -37.95 -25.69
C GLU A 282 -3.52 -37.89 -24.56
N GLY A 283 -3.24 -39.02 -23.92
CA GLY A 283 -2.34 -39.10 -22.75
C GLY A 283 -3.05 -39.05 -21.38
N GLN A 284 -4.32 -38.59 -21.32
CA GLN A 284 -5.09 -38.46 -20.06
C GLN A 284 -4.41 -37.61 -18.98
N GLU A 285 -3.58 -36.66 -19.39
CA GLU A 285 -2.87 -35.76 -18.49
C GLU A 285 -3.74 -34.57 -18.12
N LEU A 286 -3.51 -34.03 -16.93
CA LEU A 286 -4.17 -32.79 -16.51
C LEU A 286 -3.61 -31.61 -17.29
N ILE A 287 -4.43 -30.60 -17.52
CA ILE A 287 -3.93 -29.31 -18.05
C ILE A 287 -2.81 -28.77 -17.15
N SER A 288 -1.87 -28.06 -17.78
CA SER A 288 -0.69 -27.51 -17.11
C SER A 288 -1.04 -26.58 -15.94
N GLU A 289 -2.14 -25.83 -16.04
CA GLU A 289 -2.63 -24.96 -14.97
C GLU A 289 -3.57 -25.63 -13.95
N HIS A 290 -3.74 -26.95 -14.00
CA HIS A 290 -4.56 -27.63 -13.00
C HIS A 290 -3.88 -27.54 -11.62
N PRO A 291 -4.61 -27.23 -10.53
CA PRO A 291 -4.04 -27.12 -9.18
C PRO A 291 -3.23 -28.34 -8.71
N ILE A 292 -3.71 -29.55 -9.04
CA ILE A 292 -2.98 -30.81 -8.77
C ILE A 292 -1.63 -30.88 -9.50
N THR A 293 -1.50 -30.25 -10.67
CA THR A 293 -0.26 -30.22 -11.48
C THR A 293 0.70 -29.15 -10.97
N ILE A 294 0.20 -27.94 -10.70
CA ILE A 294 1.01 -26.82 -10.20
C ILE A 294 1.47 -27.05 -8.76
N GLY A 295 0.64 -27.71 -7.94
CA GLY A 295 0.79 -27.71 -6.49
C GLY A 295 0.28 -26.40 -5.87
N THR A 296 0.68 -26.13 -4.63
CA THR A 296 0.25 -24.93 -3.88
C THR A 296 1.43 -23.95 -3.80
N PRO A 297 1.45 -22.88 -4.63
CA PRO A 297 2.49 -21.85 -4.57
C PRO A 297 2.67 -21.27 -3.17
N THR A 298 3.92 -21.14 -2.74
CA THR A 298 4.24 -20.58 -1.43
C THR A 298 4.79 -19.16 -1.59
N PRO A 299 4.06 -18.12 -1.15
CA PRO A 299 4.54 -16.75 -1.23
C PRO A 299 5.67 -16.50 -0.23
N ALA A 300 6.57 -15.57 -0.56
CA ALA A 300 7.70 -15.22 0.31
C ALA A 300 7.23 -14.84 1.72
N THR A 301 7.97 -15.27 2.75
CA THR A 301 7.62 -14.96 4.15
C THR A 301 7.59 -13.45 4.38
N PHE A 302 8.56 -12.72 3.82
CA PHE A 302 8.65 -11.27 3.82
C PHE A 302 8.90 -10.72 2.41
N THR A 303 8.29 -9.59 2.12
CA THR A 303 8.56 -8.70 0.98
C THR A 303 8.81 -7.29 1.51
N LEU A 304 9.08 -6.34 0.60
CA LEU A 304 9.16 -4.92 0.98
C LEU A 304 7.87 -4.38 1.61
N TYR A 305 6.73 -5.05 1.46
CA TYR A 305 5.47 -4.64 2.07
C TYR A 305 5.56 -4.71 3.60
N SER A 306 5.89 -5.88 4.13
CA SER A 306 6.04 -6.08 5.58
C SER A 306 7.22 -5.30 6.15
N ILE A 307 8.36 -5.23 5.46
CA ILE A 307 9.53 -4.46 5.90
C ILE A 307 9.21 -2.98 6.02
N ASN A 308 8.63 -2.37 4.98
CA ASN A 308 8.26 -0.96 5.05
C ASN A 308 7.14 -0.70 6.06
N GLY A 309 6.20 -1.64 6.24
CA GLY A 309 5.20 -1.57 7.30
C GLY A 309 5.81 -1.56 8.71
N MET A 310 6.85 -2.38 8.95
CA MET A 310 7.59 -2.36 10.21
C MET A 310 8.33 -1.02 10.41
N ILE A 311 9.07 -0.56 9.40
CA ILE A 311 9.78 0.73 9.43
C ILE A 311 8.80 1.88 9.71
N PHE A 312 7.65 1.90 9.04
CA PHE A 312 6.60 2.90 9.24
C PHE A 312 6.15 2.94 10.71
N ILE A 313 5.82 1.79 11.30
CA ILE A 313 5.33 1.74 12.68
C ILE A 313 6.43 2.11 13.68
N THR A 314 7.64 1.57 13.54
CA THR A 314 8.73 1.83 14.49
C THR A 314 9.18 3.29 14.44
N SER A 315 9.32 3.88 13.24
CA SER A 315 9.68 5.29 13.09
C SER A 315 8.57 6.22 13.60
N SER A 316 7.30 5.87 13.41
CA SER A 316 6.18 6.65 13.94
C SER A 316 6.10 6.61 15.46
N ILE A 317 6.34 5.45 16.08
CA ILE A 317 6.41 5.32 17.54
C ILE A 317 7.58 6.15 18.10
N TRP A 318 8.74 6.11 17.44
CA TRP A 318 9.88 6.92 17.83
C TRP A 318 9.54 8.40 17.76
N LEU A 319 9.05 8.90 16.62
CA LEU A 319 8.67 10.31 16.47
C LEU A 319 7.62 10.74 17.50
N ALA A 320 6.61 9.92 17.75
CA ALA A 320 5.58 10.21 18.76
C ALA A 320 6.16 10.29 20.18
N SER A 321 7.14 9.44 20.49
CA SER A 321 7.78 9.39 21.81
C SER A 321 8.71 10.59 22.01
N ASP A 322 9.47 10.95 20.98
CA ASP A 322 10.36 12.11 21.00
C ASP A 322 9.58 13.43 21.20
N LEU A 323 8.45 13.60 20.49
CA LEU A 323 7.56 14.76 20.65
C LEU A 323 6.97 14.90 22.06
N LEU A 324 6.83 13.79 22.79
CA LEU A 324 6.28 13.78 24.15
C LEU A 324 7.36 13.94 25.23
N ALA A 325 8.59 13.50 24.97
CA ALA A 325 9.63 13.45 25.98
C ALA A 325 10.30 14.81 26.24
N ARG A 326 10.58 15.58 25.18
CA ARG A 326 11.49 16.74 25.30
C ARG A 326 10.79 18.09 25.25
N HIS A 327 9.62 18.19 24.62
CA HIS A 327 9.02 19.48 24.32
C HIS A 327 7.83 19.76 25.25
N ASN A 328 8.04 20.61 26.26
CA ASN A 328 7.03 21.00 27.27
C ASN A 328 6.00 22.04 26.74
N SER A 329 5.76 22.07 25.43
CA SER A 329 4.69 22.87 24.86
C SER A 329 3.38 22.06 24.82
N TYR A 330 2.25 22.72 25.05
CA TYR A 330 0.95 22.07 24.89
C TYR A 330 0.76 21.49 23.48
N PHE A 331 1.31 22.16 22.45
CA PHE A 331 1.16 21.77 21.05
C PHE A 331 1.92 20.48 20.71
N SER A 332 3.18 20.35 21.14
CA SER A 332 3.98 19.13 20.96
C SER A 332 3.38 17.92 21.67
N ALA A 333 2.88 18.12 22.90
CA ALA A 333 2.20 17.07 23.64
C ALA A 333 0.90 16.62 22.93
N LEU A 334 0.15 17.56 22.37
CA LEU A 334 -1.05 17.28 21.57
C LEU A 334 -0.69 16.51 20.29
N LEU A 335 0.33 16.95 19.56
CA LEU A 335 0.80 16.29 18.33
C LEU A 335 1.30 14.86 18.61
N GLY A 336 2.16 14.69 19.61
CA GLY A 336 2.69 13.37 19.97
C GLY A 336 1.60 12.41 20.42
N SER A 337 0.67 12.87 21.28
CA SER A 337 -0.49 12.07 21.71
C SER A 337 -1.41 11.73 20.53
N GLY A 338 -1.72 12.71 19.69
CA GLY A 338 -2.53 12.52 18.48
C GLY A 338 -1.91 11.51 17.52
N LEU A 339 -0.59 11.60 17.31
CA LEU A 339 0.14 10.67 16.46
C LEU A 339 0.04 9.23 16.97
N ARG A 340 0.12 8.97 18.28
CA ARG A 340 -0.07 7.62 18.85
C ARG A 340 -1.43 7.02 18.47
N PHE A 341 -2.51 7.79 18.61
CA PHE A 341 -3.85 7.33 18.22
C PHE A 341 -3.97 7.09 16.72
N ILE A 342 -3.38 7.96 15.90
CA ILE A 342 -3.35 7.81 14.43
C ILE A 342 -2.64 6.51 14.03
N ILE A 343 -1.48 6.22 14.63
CA ILE A 343 -0.71 4.99 14.35
C ILE A 343 -1.55 3.75 14.64
N VAL A 344 -2.18 3.68 15.82
CA VAL A 344 -3.05 2.56 16.19
C VAL A 344 -4.22 2.43 15.20
N GLY A 345 -4.86 3.54 14.82
CA GLY A 345 -5.95 3.55 13.84
C GLY A 345 -5.55 3.04 12.45
N ILE A 346 -4.39 3.48 11.95
CA ILE A 346 -3.83 3.00 10.67
C ILE A 346 -3.50 1.51 10.77
N ASN A 347 -2.94 1.06 11.88
CA ASN A 347 -2.56 -0.34 12.06
C ASN A 347 -3.78 -1.27 12.19
N LEU A 348 -4.83 -0.87 12.91
CA LEU A 348 -6.10 -1.60 12.94
C LEU A 348 -6.73 -1.70 11.54
N THR A 349 -6.63 -0.62 10.75
CA THR A 349 -7.07 -0.61 9.36
C THR A 349 -6.24 -1.58 8.51
N TRP A 350 -4.91 -1.58 8.69
CA TRP A 350 -4.00 -2.49 8.02
C TRP A 350 -4.30 -3.96 8.35
N ILE A 351 -4.51 -4.31 9.63
CA ILE A 351 -4.94 -5.65 10.07
C ILE A 351 -6.25 -6.02 9.41
N TYR A 352 -7.26 -5.15 9.46
CA TYR A 352 -8.59 -5.45 8.93
C TYR A 352 -8.54 -5.80 7.44
N PHE A 353 -7.89 -4.97 6.62
CA PHE A 353 -7.79 -5.21 5.18
C PHE A 353 -6.93 -6.43 4.87
N SER A 354 -5.77 -6.59 5.52
CA SER A 354 -4.88 -7.73 5.30
C SER A 354 -5.53 -9.05 5.70
N PHE A 355 -6.21 -9.08 6.85
CA PHE A 355 -6.93 -10.27 7.32
C PHE A 355 -8.12 -10.61 6.42
N LYS A 356 -8.86 -9.60 5.93
CA LYS A 356 -9.97 -9.81 5.01
C LYS A 356 -9.51 -10.43 3.69
N GLU A 357 -8.42 -9.94 3.12
CA GLU A 357 -7.83 -10.50 1.89
C GLU A 357 -7.27 -11.90 2.14
N TRP A 358 -6.53 -12.09 3.23
CA TRP A 358 -5.98 -13.39 3.62
C TRP A 358 -7.08 -14.46 3.78
N LYS A 359 -8.17 -14.12 4.48
CA LYS A 359 -9.31 -15.02 4.69
C LYS A 359 -10.01 -15.38 3.38
N LEU A 360 -10.18 -14.41 2.47
CA LEU A 360 -10.80 -14.66 1.18
C LEU A 360 -9.97 -15.62 0.33
N LEU A 361 -8.64 -15.46 0.32
CA LEU A 361 -7.76 -16.31 -0.46
C LEU A 361 -7.62 -17.72 0.15
N HIS A 362 -7.51 -17.85 1.47
CA HIS A 362 -7.42 -19.17 2.11
C HIS A 362 -8.71 -19.98 1.95
N ASN A 363 -9.89 -19.34 1.97
CA ASN A 363 -11.13 -20.07 1.68
C ASN A 363 -11.15 -20.72 0.28
N VAL A 364 -10.45 -20.11 -0.70
CA VAL A 364 -10.31 -20.68 -2.05
C VAL A 364 -9.30 -21.82 -2.02
N ILE A 365 -8.10 -21.58 -1.48
CA ILE A 365 -6.99 -22.55 -1.46
C ILE A 365 -7.33 -23.80 -0.62
N ASP A 366 -8.08 -23.64 0.46
CA ASP A 366 -8.46 -24.73 1.37
C ASP A 366 -9.57 -25.63 0.79
N THR A 367 -10.13 -25.28 -0.38
CA THR A 367 -11.08 -26.13 -1.10
C THR A 367 -10.32 -27.02 -2.09
N PRO A 368 -10.33 -28.36 -1.93
CA PRO A 368 -9.55 -29.23 -2.81
C PRO A 368 -10.19 -29.31 -4.20
N THR A 369 -9.46 -28.88 -5.22
CA THR A 369 -9.87 -29.03 -6.62
C THR A 369 -9.93 -30.50 -7.04
N SER A 370 -11.05 -30.91 -7.64
CA SER A 370 -11.29 -32.27 -8.11
C SER A 370 -10.91 -32.46 -9.57
N LYS A 371 -10.47 -33.67 -9.94
CA LYS A 371 -10.34 -34.08 -11.35
C LYS A 371 -11.72 -34.38 -11.92
N VAL A 372 -11.98 -33.96 -13.15
CA VAL A 372 -13.26 -34.18 -13.85
C VAL A 372 -13.58 -35.67 -13.98
N ARG A 373 -12.59 -36.51 -14.36
CA ARG A 373 -12.79 -37.96 -14.54
C ARG A 373 -13.27 -38.71 -13.29
N SER A 374 -13.09 -38.14 -12.11
CA SER A 374 -13.35 -38.78 -10.83
C SER A 374 -14.08 -37.86 -9.85
N VAL A 375 -14.75 -36.83 -10.35
CA VAL A 375 -15.50 -35.91 -9.50
C VAL A 375 -16.72 -36.64 -8.90
N ALA A 376 -16.95 -36.44 -7.61
CA ALA A 376 -18.10 -37.02 -6.91
C ALA A 376 -19.32 -36.11 -7.00
N VAL A 377 -20.51 -36.70 -6.88
CA VAL A 377 -21.77 -35.96 -6.72
C VAL A 377 -21.72 -35.16 -5.40
N GLY A 378 -22.06 -33.88 -5.45
CA GLY A 378 -21.96 -32.97 -4.30
C GLY A 378 -21.25 -31.65 -4.65
N SER A 379 -20.76 -30.95 -3.63
CA SER A 379 -19.96 -29.73 -3.84
C SER A 379 -18.62 -30.10 -4.46
N ALA A 380 -18.26 -29.48 -5.57
CA ALA A 380 -16.95 -29.66 -6.18
C ALA A 380 -16.38 -28.36 -6.72
N GLU A 381 -15.06 -28.24 -6.62
CA GLU A 381 -14.28 -27.24 -7.31
C GLU A 381 -13.60 -27.88 -8.52
N LEU A 382 -13.72 -27.22 -9.67
CA LEU A 382 -13.22 -27.68 -10.96
C LEU A 382 -12.52 -26.52 -11.67
N VAL A 383 -11.38 -26.83 -12.29
CA VAL A 383 -10.61 -25.90 -13.11
C VAL A 383 -10.37 -26.54 -14.47
N GLY A 384 -10.61 -25.78 -15.55
CA GLY A 384 -10.48 -26.34 -16.89
C GLY A 384 -10.48 -25.29 -17.99
N GLN A 385 -10.51 -25.79 -19.22
CA GLN A 385 -10.74 -25.02 -20.44
C GLN A 385 -12.20 -25.13 -20.85
N ILE A 386 -12.79 -24.01 -21.28
CA ILE A 386 -14.12 -24.00 -21.89
C ILE A 386 -14.06 -24.67 -23.26
N ARG A 387 -14.85 -25.72 -23.47
CA ARG A 387 -15.06 -26.38 -24.75
C ARG A 387 -16.55 -26.34 -25.14
N PRO A 388 -16.89 -26.42 -26.44
CA PRO A 388 -18.26 -26.43 -26.91
C PRO A 388 -19.07 -27.54 -26.24
N GLY A 389 -20.30 -27.20 -25.83
CA GLY A 389 -21.28 -28.17 -25.41
C GLY A 389 -21.81 -28.98 -26.59
N PRO A 390 -22.67 -29.99 -26.34
CA PRO A 390 -23.37 -30.74 -27.38
C PRO A 390 -24.21 -29.84 -28.30
N GLU A 391 -24.79 -28.78 -27.72
CA GLU A 391 -25.56 -27.77 -28.45
C GLU A 391 -24.67 -26.81 -29.26
N GLY A 392 -23.37 -26.80 -28.98
CA GLY A 392 -22.36 -25.98 -29.66
C GLY A 392 -22.04 -24.69 -28.91
N THR A 393 -22.04 -23.58 -29.63
CA THR A 393 -21.66 -22.25 -29.13
C THR A 393 -22.63 -21.19 -29.67
N LEU A 394 -22.72 -20.06 -28.97
CA LEU A 394 -23.55 -18.93 -29.34
C LEU A 394 -22.84 -18.01 -30.34
N GLY A 395 -23.66 -17.42 -31.22
CA GLY A 395 -23.34 -16.26 -32.02
C GLY A 395 -24.41 -15.19 -31.81
N PHE A 396 -24.01 -13.95 -31.51
CA PHE A 396 -24.95 -12.86 -31.25
C PHE A 396 -24.45 -11.54 -31.84
N GLU A 397 -25.38 -10.59 -32.03
CA GLU A 397 -25.10 -9.25 -32.53
C GLU A 397 -25.40 -8.23 -31.44
N VAL A 398 -24.40 -7.45 -31.03
CA VAL A 398 -24.55 -6.45 -29.98
C VAL A 398 -25.48 -5.33 -30.46
N ALA A 399 -26.62 -5.17 -29.78
CA ALA A 399 -27.71 -4.27 -30.17
C ALA A 399 -28.22 -4.48 -31.62
N GLY A 400 -28.21 -5.73 -32.11
CA GLY A 400 -28.79 -6.10 -33.41
C GLY A 400 -28.01 -5.59 -34.62
N ASP A 401 -26.71 -5.34 -34.47
CA ASP A 401 -25.85 -4.83 -35.53
C ASP A 401 -24.85 -5.90 -36.01
N PRO A 402 -24.91 -6.28 -37.30
CA PRO A 402 -24.01 -7.26 -37.89
C PRO A 402 -22.52 -6.90 -37.79
N GLN A 403 -22.15 -5.62 -37.70
CA GLN A 403 -20.75 -5.19 -37.54
C GLN A 403 -20.22 -5.44 -36.12
N ARG A 404 -21.12 -5.71 -35.17
CA ARG A 404 -20.80 -6.00 -33.76
C ARG A 404 -21.17 -7.43 -33.41
N ARG A 405 -20.97 -8.33 -34.37
CA ARG A 405 -21.16 -9.77 -34.23
C ARG A 405 -20.04 -10.38 -33.39
N VAL A 406 -20.42 -11.30 -32.51
CA VAL A 406 -19.51 -12.09 -31.67
C VAL A 406 -19.96 -13.55 -31.72
N GLU A 407 -19.06 -14.43 -32.12
CA GLU A 407 -19.27 -15.88 -32.18
C GLU A 407 -18.32 -16.62 -31.22
N GLY A 408 -18.64 -17.89 -30.94
CA GLY A 408 -17.84 -18.76 -30.07
C GLY A 408 -18.03 -18.49 -28.58
N ALA A 409 -19.11 -17.82 -28.20
CA ALA A 409 -19.47 -17.54 -26.81
C ALA A 409 -20.24 -18.71 -26.20
N VAL A 410 -20.04 -18.97 -24.90
CA VAL A 410 -20.88 -19.89 -24.10
C VAL A 410 -21.73 -19.15 -23.07
N ALA A 411 -21.30 -17.96 -22.68
CA ALA A 411 -22.10 -17.02 -21.91
C ALA A 411 -21.68 -15.59 -22.26
N TYR A 412 -22.62 -14.67 -22.38
CA TYR A 412 -22.34 -13.28 -22.68
C TYR A 412 -23.27 -12.33 -21.94
N HIS A 413 -22.80 -11.10 -21.80
CA HIS A 413 -23.62 -9.95 -21.44
C HIS A 413 -23.10 -8.73 -22.20
N TRP A 414 -24.00 -7.87 -22.68
CA TRP A 414 -23.61 -6.59 -23.27
C TRP A 414 -24.48 -5.44 -22.77
N LYS A 415 -23.91 -4.24 -22.82
CA LYS A 415 -24.56 -2.99 -22.44
C LYS A 415 -24.43 -1.97 -23.55
N GLU A 416 -25.52 -1.26 -23.80
CA GLU A 416 -25.59 -0.05 -24.60
C GLU A 416 -25.77 1.14 -23.66
N GLU A 417 -24.86 2.11 -23.74
CA GLU A 417 -24.86 3.27 -22.86
C GLU A 417 -24.75 4.57 -23.64
N GLU A 418 -25.50 5.57 -23.19
CA GLU A 418 -25.48 6.93 -23.72
C GLU A 418 -24.84 7.89 -22.72
N HIS A 419 -23.92 8.73 -23.19
CA HIS A 419 -23.30 9.79 -22.42
C HIS A 419 -24.27 10.97 -22.29
N VAL A 420 -24.81 11.16 -21.09
CA VAL A 420 -25.78 12.21 -20.77
C VAL A 420 -25.15 13.20 -19.79
N CYS A 421 -25.12 14.47 -20.19
CA CYS A 421 -24.74 15.57 -19.32
C CYS A 421 -25.99 16.32 -18.86
N THR A 422 -26.13 16.51 -17.55
CA THR A 422 -27.18 17.33 -16.94
C THR A 422 -26.56 18.55 -16.27
N GLY A 423 -27.31 19.67 -16.23
CA GLY A 423 -26.86 20.94 -15.64
C GLY A 423 -26.08 21.85 -16.60
N SER A 424 -25.71 23.04 -16.12
CA SER A 424 -24.94 24.04 -16.84
C SER A 424 -23.83 24.63 -15.96
N GLY A 425 -22.75 25.13 -16.57
CA GLY A 425 -21.62 25.75 -15.86
C GLY A 425 -20.93 24.80 -14.88
N LYS A 426 -20.70 25.27 -13.64
CA LYS A 426 -20.03 24.51 -12.56
C LYS A 426 -20.82 23.29 -12.05
N ASN A 427 -22.12 23.21 -12.34
CA ASN A 427 -22.99 22.09 -11.93
C ASN A 427 -23.20 21.06 -13.05
N ARG A 428 -22.38 21.10 -14.12
CA ARG A 428 -22.46 20.12 -15.20
C ARG A 428 -21.94 18.77 -14.69
N SER A 429 -22.81 17.78 -14.62
CA SER A 429 -22.45 16.39 -14.33
C SER A 429 -22.74 15.53 -15.57
N CYS A 430 -21.73 14.81 -16.03
CA CYS A 430 -21.84 13.89 -17.15
C CYS A 430 -21.70 12.45 -16.66
N SER A 431 -22.61 11.59 -17.06
CA SER A 431 -22.59 10.17 -16.69
C SER A 431 -23.08 9.31 -17.85
N TRP A 432 -22.57 8.10 -17.93
CA TRP A 432 -23.07 7.08 -18.84
C TRP A 432 -24.38 6.51 -18.28
N ARG A 433 -25.42 6.48 -19.11
CA ARG A 433 -26.75 5.95 -18.78
C ARG A 433 -27.01 4.72 -19.61
N LEU A 434 -27.30 3.60 -18.95
CA LEU A 434 -27.74 2.36 -19.61
C LEU A 434 -29.03 2.62 -20.39
N ARG A 435 -29.05 2.20 -21.66
CA ARG A 435 -30.21 2.28 -22.55
C ARG A 435 -30.76 0.91 -22.89
N SER A 436 -29.88 -0.03 -23.16
CA SER A 436 -30.24 -1.42 -23.43
C SER A 436 -29.16 -2.34 -22.90
N SER A 437 -29.55 -3.57 -22.61
CA SER A 437 -28.62 -4.66 -22.28
C SER A 437 -29.30 -5.98 -22.57
N ASP A 438 -28.49 -6.98 -22.88
CA ASP A 438 -28.95 -8.34 -23.09
C ASP A 438 -27.89 -9.30 -22.55
N GLU A 439 -28.33 -10.51 -22.22
CA GLU A 439 -27.49 -11.58 -21.71
C GLU A 439 -27.97 -12.92 -22.26
N GLY A 440 -27.04 -13.82 -22.51
CA GLY A 440 -27.35 -15.14 -23.05
C GLY A 440 -26.32 -16.16 -22.60
N ASN A 441 -26.73 -17.41 -22.52
CA ASN A 441 -25.86 -18.51 -22.12
C ASN A 441 -26.35 -19.82 -22.74
N ILE A 442 -25.44 -20.78 -22.84
CA ILE A 442 -25.69 -22.13 -23.33
C ILE A 442 -24.83 -23.12 -22.52
N PRO A 443 -25.30 -24.34 -22.26
CA PRO A 443 -24.48 -25.36 -21.62
C PRO A 443 -23.17 -25.61 -22.37
N PHE A 444 -22.07 -25.73 -21.63
CA PHE A 444 -20.73 -25.91 -22.19
C PHE A 444 -19.94 -26.95 -21.41
N ILE A 445 -18.81 -27.38 -21.95
CA ILE A 445 -17.95 -28.39 -21.34
C ILE A 445 -16.79 -27.71 -20.64
N LEU A 446 -16.62 -28.00 -19.35
CA LEU A 446 -15.37 -27.74 -18.65
C LEU A 446 -14.49 -28.98 -18.82
N HIS A 447 -13.30 -28.79 -19.40
CA HIS A 447 -12.36 -29.88 -19.64
C HIS A 447 -11.03 -29.65 -18.91
N ASP A 448 -10.62 -30.61 -18.08
CA ASP A 448 -9.38 -30.53 -17.29
C ASP A 448 -8.21 -31.33 -17.88
N GLY A 449 -8.40 -31.93 -19.05
CA GLY A 449 -7.46 -32.82 -19.74
C GLY A 449 -7.76 -34.30 -19.49
N THR A 450 -8.25 -34.64 -18.29
CA THR A 450 -8.64 -36.00 -17.92
C THR A 450 -10.05 -36.37 -18.35
N GLY A 451 -10.90 -35.37 -18.61
CA GLY A 451 -12.23 -35.53 -19.19
C GLY A 451 -13.01 -34.22 -19.22
N GLY A 452 -14.17 -34.25 -19.86
CA GLY A 452 -15.11 -33.13 -19.92
C GLY A 452 -16.32 -33.32 -19.02
N ILE A 453 -16.83 -32.24 -18.43
CA ILE A 453 -18.10 -32.25 -17.69
C ILE A 453 -18.96 -31.06 -18.10
N LEU A 454 -20.27 -31.28 -18.17
CA LEU A 454 -21.22 -30.27 -18.61
C LEU A 454 -21.51 -29.27 -17.48
N ILE A 455 -21.44 -28.00 -17.82
CA ILE A 455 -21.76 -26.87 -16.94
C ILE A 455 -23.05 -26.23 -17.46
N GLU A 456 -24.00 -25.96 -16.55
CA GLU A 456 -25.25 -25.27 -16.88
C GLU A 456 -25.24 -23.81 -16.39
N PRO A 457 -24.69 -22.86 -17.18
CA PRO A 457 -24.48 -21.48 -16.74
C PRO A 457 -25.75 -20.76 -16.30
N SER A 458 -26.93 -21.11 -16.85
CA SER A 458 -28.23 -20.53 -16.48
C SER A 458 -28.59 -20.69 -15.00
N SER A 459 -28.01 -21.70 -14.32
CA SER A 459 -28.22 -21.94 -12.89
C SER A 459 -27.42 -21.02 -11.96
N TRP A 460 -26.45 -20.25 -12.49
CA TRP A 460 -25.68 -19.29 -11.71
C TRP A 460 -26.34 -17.90 -11.70
N LYS A 461 -26.50 -17.33 -10.50
CA LYS A 461 -27.01 -15.94 -10.34
C LYS A 461 -26.06 -14.87 -10.87
N LYS A 462 -24.76 -15.17 -10.90
CA LYS A 462 -23.73 -14.24 -11.35
C LYS A 462 -22.61 -15.04 -12.01
N ILE A 463 -22.29 -14.66 -13.24
CA ILE A 463 -21.18 -15.20 -14.01
C ILE A 463 -20.14 -14.10 -14.15
N GLU A 464 -18.90 -14.36 -13.76
CA GLU A 464 -17.81 -13.40 -13.88
C GLU A 464 -17.05 -13.64 -15.19
N HIS A 465 -17.42 -12.88 -16.21
CA HIS A 465 -16.84 -12.97 -17.56
C HIS A 465 -15.40 -12.41 -17.67
N GLY A 466 -14.92 -11.73 -16.63
CA GLY A 466 -13.63 -11.07 -16.63
C GLY A 466 -13.62 -9.68 -17.26
N SER A 467 -12.52 -9.29 -17.92
CA SER A 467 -12.44 -7.98 -18.58
C SER A 467 -13.35 -7.90 -19.81
N GLU A 468 -13.67 -6.67 -20.24
CA GLU A 468 -14.46 -6.46 -21.45
C GLU A 468 -13.77 -7.09 -22.66
N LEU A 469 -14.54 -7.81 -23.48
CA LEU A 469 -14.02 -8.38 -24.72
C LEU A 469 -13.77 -7.26 -25.73
N LYS A 470 -14.76 -6.37 -25.88
CA LYS A 470 -14.68 -5.22 -26.78
C LYS A 470 -15.65 -4.13 -26.34
N SER A 471 -15.21 -2.89 -26.48
CA SER A 471 -16.09 -1.71 -26.48
C SER A 471 -16.09 -1.10 -27.88
N TRP A 472 -17.29 -0.91 -28.43
CA TRP A 472 -17.54 -0.19 -29.68
C TRP A 472 -18.14 1.19 -29.36
N GLY A 473 -17.96 2.13 -30.28
CA GLY A 473 -18.62 3.43 -30.24
C GLY A 473 -17.67 4.61 -30.21
N GLY A 474 -18.25 5.79 -29.99
CA GLY A 474 -17.58 7.08 -30.06
C GLY A 474 -18.54 8.24 -29.78
N GLY A 475 -18.04 9.28 -29.11
CA GLY A 475 -18.84 10.45 -28.76
C GLY A 475 -19.89 10.14 -27.69
N LYS A 476 -21.17 10.15 -28.07
CA LYS A 476 -22.30 10.03 -27.13
C LYS A 476 -22.70 8.59 -26.82
N TRP A 477 -22.26 7.60 -27.60
CA TRP A 477 -22.71 6.21 -27.46
C TRP A 477 -21.53 5.27 -27.30
N ARG A 478 -21.69 4.28 -26.42
CA ARG A 478 -20.78 3.15 -26.27
C ARG A 478 -21.54 1.85 -26.11
N TRP A 479 -21.00 0.78 -26.67
CA TRP A 479 -21.50 -0.58 -26.51
C TRP A 479 -20.36 -1.44 -26.00
N THR A 480 -20.54 -2.07 -24.85
CA THR A 480 -19.51 -2.92 -24.25
C THR A 480 -20.03 -4.33 -24.09
N THR A 481 -19.24 -5.33 -24.47
CA THR A 481 -19.57 -6.74 -24.30
C THR A 481 -18.55 -7.48 -23.45
N TRP A 482 -19.06 -8.44 -22.68
CA TRP A 482 -18.31 -9.39 -21.88
C TRP A 482 -18.76 -10.80 -22.25
N VAL A 483 -17.81 -11.71 -22.35
CA VAL A 483 -18.04 -13.05 -22.89
C VAL A 483 -17.24 -14.06 -22.07
N LEU A 484 -17.77 -15.28 -21.91
CA LEU A 484 -16.99 -16.50 -21.71
C LEU A 484 -16.95 -17.20 -23.06
N GLY A 485 -15.76 -17.40 -23.62
CA GLY A 485 -15.59 -17.97 -24.95
C GLY A 485 -14.92 -19.34 -24.93
N VAL A 486 -15.07 -20.10 -26.01
CA VAL A 486 -14.36 -21.36 -26.20
C VAL A 486 -12.85 -21.13 -26.15
N GLY A 487 -12.16 -21.93 -25.34
CA GLY A 487 -10.73 -21.82 -25.10
C GLY A 487 -10.36 -20.97 -23.88
N ASP A 488 -11.29 -20.20 -23.31
CA ASP A 488 -11.02 -19.44 -22.08
C ASP A 488 -10.74 -20.39 -20.89
N PRO A 489 -9.86 -20.00 -19.95
CA PRO A 489 -9.73 -20.69 -18.68
C PRO A 489 -10.97 -20.43 -17.82
N ILE A 490 -11.44 -21.45 -17.10
CA ILE A 490 -12.60 -21.33 -16.22
C ILE A 490 -12.34 -22.00 -14.88
N TYR A 491 -12.70 -21.28 -13.82
CA TYR A 491 -12.80 -21.76 -12.46
C TYR A 491 -14.29 -21.90 -12.11
N CYS A 492 -14.67 -23.08 -11.65
CA CYS A 492 -16.04 -23.41 -11.28
C CYS A 492 -16.07 -24.00 -9.87
N LEU A 493 -16.82 -23.35 -8.98
CA LEU A 493 -17.26 -23.92 -7.71
C LEU A 493 -18.78 -24.06 -7.77
N GLY A 494 -19.25 -25.30 -7.76
CA GLY A 494 -20.66 -25.60 -7.96
C GLY A 494 -21.06 -26.95 -7.38
N ARG A 495 -22.32 -27.32 -7.61
CA ARG A 495 -22.85 -28.62 -7.23
C ARG A 495 -22.87 -29.54 -8.43
N VAL A 496 -22.21 -30.67 -8.30
CA VAL A 496 -22.23 -31.80 -9.23
C VAL A 496 -23.46 -32.64 -8.93
N GLU A 497 -24.29 -32.83 -9.96
CA GLU A 497 -25.53 -33.58 -9.91
C GLU A 497 -25.54 -34.63 -11.02
N THR A 498 -26.26 -35.74 -10.80
CA THR A 498 -26.52 -36.72 -11.85
C THR A 498 -27.58 -36.16 -12.80
N ARG A 499 -27.35 -36.26 -14.11
CA ARG A 499 -28.33 -35.89 -15.11
C ARG A 499 -29.58 -36.75 -15.02
N THR A 500 -30.73 -36.12 -15.20
CA THR A 500 -31.99 -36.84 -15.40
C THR A 500 -32.02 -37.53 -16.76
N GLU A 501 -32.91 -38.52 -16.96
CA GLU A 501 -33.00 -39.23 -18.23
C GLU A 501 -33.33 -38.30 -19.41
N ASP A 502 -34.10 -37.23 -19.18
CA ASP A 502 -34.48 -36.24 -20.20
C ASP A 502 -33.31 -35.31 -20.58
N GLU A 503 -32.29 -35.20 -19.72
CA GLU A 503 -31.08 -34.37 -19.93
C GLU A 503 -29.94 -35.16 -20.57
N LYS A 504 -30.09 -36.48 -20.71
CA LYS A 504 -29.09 -37.32 -21.36
C LYS A 504 -29.20 -37.16 -22.86
N GLU A 505 -28.10 -36.76 -23.49
CA GLU A 505 -28.02 -36.68 -24.94
C GLU A 505 -28.16 -38.08 -25.55
N GLU A 506 -28.77 -38.14 -26.73
CA GLU A 506 -28.84 -39.37 -27.51
C GLU A 506 -27.44 -39.84 -27.90
N GLY A 507 -27.10 -41.09 -27.61
CA GLY A 507 -25.80 -41.67 -27.96
C GLY A 507 -24.65 -41.36 -26.98
N LEU A 508 -24.95 -40.88 -25.77
CA LEU A 508 -23.95 -40.76 -24.70
C LEU A 508 -23.25 -42.09 -24.45
N ASP A 509 -21.92 -42.07 -24.43
CA ASP A 509 -21.13 -43.22 -24.02
C ASP A 509 -21.30 -43.45 -22.51
N GLY A 510 -22.12 -44.45 -22.18
CA GLY A 510 -22.43 -44.83 -20.81
C GLY A 510 -21.22 -45.32 -20.00
N SER A 511 -20.09 -45.63 -20.66
CA SER A 511 -18.86 -46.06 -20.00
C SER A 511 -18.06 -44.92 -19.37
N ILE A 512 -18.33 -43.66 -19.76
CA ILE A 512 -17.65 -42.47 -19.27
C ILE A 512 -18.42 -41.93 -18.05
N PRO A 513 -17.92 -42.05 -16.80
CA PRO A 513 -18.72 -41.70 -15.62
C PRO A 513 -19.11 -40.22 -15.56
N ASN A 514 -18.19 -39.33 -15.96
CA ASN A 514 -18.38 -37.87 -15.97
C ASN A 514 -19.41 -37.39 -17.02
N SER A 515 -19.75 -38.21 -18.03
CA SER A 515 -20.77 -37.86 -19.03
C SER A 515 -22.19 -37.88 -18.44
N HIS A 516 -22.40 -38.62 -17.34
CA HIS A 516 -23.67 -38.67 -16.61
C HIS A 516 -23.87 -37.52 -15.62
N LEU A 517 -22.87 -36.63 -15.49
CA LEU A 517 -22.87 -35.56 -14.50
C LEU A 517 -23.08 -34.19 -15.15
N ILE A 518 -23.65 -33.28 -14.39
CA ILE A 518 -23.82 -31.87 -14.73
C ILE A 518 -23.49 -31.02 -13.50
N VAL A 519 -22.90 -29.85 -13.72
CA VAL A 519 -22.57 -28.90 -12.66
C VAL A 519 -23.51 -27.71 -12.71
N ARG A 520 -24.07 -27.37 -11.55
CA ARG A 520 -25.03 -26.27 -11.38
C ARG A 520 -24.61 -25.30 -10.28
N GLY A 521 -25.02 -24.04 -10.44
CA GLY A 521 -24.87 -22.95 -9.47
C GLY A 521 -25.95 -22.92 -8.38
N ASN A 522 -26.67 -24.02 -8.16
CA ASN A 522 -27.72 -24.12 -7.17
C ASN A 522 -27.12 -23.98 -5.76
N LYS A 523 -27.39 -22.85 -5.11
CA LYS A 523 -26.87 -22.54 -3.77
C LYS A 523 -27.63 -23.33 -2.70
N ASP A 524 -27.02 -24.41 -2.21
CA ASP A 524 -27.46 -25.07 -0.97
C ASP A 524 -27.15 -24.22 0.28
N ILE A 525 -27.78 -24.56 1.40
CA ILE A 525 -27.48 -23.95 2.70
C ILE A 525 -26.00 -24.20 3.05
N GLY A 526 -25.22 -23.12 3.12
CA GLY A 526 -23.80 -23.16 3.51
C GLY A 526 -22.81 -23.28 2.34
N MET A 527 -23.26 -23.44 1.09
CA MET A 527 -22.37 -23.54 -0.08
C MET A 527 -22.16 -22.17 -0.75
N GLN A 528 -20.92 -21.87 -1.13
CA GLN A 528 -20.60 -20.77 -2.05
C GLN A 528 -20.54 -21.33 -3.47
N VAL A 529 -21.04 -20.57 -4.44
CA VAL A 529 -21.01 -20.96 -5.86
C VAL A 529 -20.35 -19.84 -6.66
N HIS A 530 -19.43 -20.21 -7.52
CA HIS A 530 -18.65 -19.29 -8.33
C HIS A 530 -18.48 -19.85 -9.73
N LEU A 531 -18.73 -19.03 -10.74
CA LEU A 531 -18.36 -19.31 -12.13
C LEU A 531 -17.61 -18.10 -12.65
N HIS A 532 -16.29 -18.26 -12.83
CA HIS A 532 -15.39 -17.13 -13.05
C HIS A 532 -14.29 -17.49 -14.06
N ARG A 533 -14.06 -16.60 -15.04
CA ARG A 533 -12.97 -16.73 -16.01
C ARG A 533 -11.61 -16.66 -15.33
N GLY A 534 -10.73 -17.62 -15.61
CA GLY A 534 -9.38 -17.71 -15.05
C GLY A 534 -9.18 -19.00 -14.27
N THR A 535 -7.93 -19.25 -13.89
CA THR A 535 -7.49 -20.39 -13.07
C THR A 535 -7.18 -19.96 -11.65
N GLU A 536 -6.95 -20.92 -10.74
CA GLU A 536 -6.55 -20.64 -9.36
C GLU A 536 -5.25 -19.82 -9.29
N LEU A 537 -4.33 -20.02 -10.24
CA LEU A 537 -3.06 -19.29 -10.32
C LEU A 537 -3.27 -17.77 -10.39
N THR A 538 -4.36 -17.32 -11.03
CA THR A 538 -4.71 -15.90 -11.08
C THR A 538 -5.15 -15.35 -9.72
N LEU A 539 -5.81 -16.18 -8.90
CA LEU A 539 -6.19 -15.82 -7.53
C LEU A 539 -4.96 -15.81 -6.61
N LEU A 540 -4.08 -16.80 -6.78
CA LEU A 540 -2.81 -16.94 -6.06
C LEU A 540 -1.83 -15.80 -6.32
N ALA A 541 -1.91 -15.13 -7.48
CA ALA A 541 -1.12 -13.93 -7.74
C ALA A 541 -1.30 -12.83 -6.69
N LYS A 542 -2.44 -12.77 -6.00
CA LYS A 542 -2.71 -11.78 -4.95
C LYS A 542 -2.31 -12.25 -3.55
N LEU A 543 -1.86 -13.50 -3.40
CA LEU A 543 -1.56 -14.09 -2.12
C LEU A 543 -0.32 -13.46 -1.49
N ARG A 544 -0.47 -13.05 -0.23
CA ARG A 544 0.64 -12.74 0.69
C ARG A 544 0.78 -13.87 1.69
N SER A 545 1.98 -14.05 2.24
CA SER A 545 2.18 -15.04 3.29
C SER A 545 1.34 -14.72 4.53
N THR A 546 1.01 -15.74 5.32
CA THR A 546 0.36 -15.57 6.63
C THR A 546 1.18 -14.66 7.54
N THR A 547 2.52 -14.70 7.42
CA THR A 547 3.40 -13.80 8.16
C THR A 547 3.17 -12.33 7.80
N GLU A 548 3.16 -11.98 6.51
CA GLU A 548 2.91 -10.59 6.08
C GLU A 548 1.48 -10.12 6.33
N ALA A 549 0.50 -11.01 6.14
CA ALA A 549 -0.91 -10.62 6.16
C ALA A 549 -1.52 -10.62 7.57
N VAL A 550 -0.99 -11.43 8.49
CA VAL A 550 -1.56 -11.62 9.83
C VAL A 550 -0.54 -11.35 10.93
N ILE A 551 0.61 -12.03 10.91
CA ILE A 551 1.56 -11.98 12.04
C ILE A 551 2.19 -10.59 12.18
N VAL A 552 2.76 -10.03 11.12
CA VAL A 552 3.44 -8.72 11.16
C VAL A 552 2.49 -7.60 11.60
N PRO A 553 1.29 -7.43 11.01
CA PRO A 553 0.34 -6.42 11.48
C PRO A 553 -0.03 -6.58 12.96
N LEU A 554 -0.28 -7.81 13.42
CA LEU A 554 -0.59 -8.08 14.84
C LEU A 554 0.56 -7.74 15.77
N VAL A 555 1.80 -8.11 15.42
CA VAL A 555 2.99 -7.76 16.20
C VAL A 555 3.21 -6.25 16.19
N MET A 556 3.02 -5.58 15.05
CA MET A 556 3.11 -4.12 15.01
C MET A 556 2.01 -3.45 15.84
N LEU A 557 0.83 -4.07 15.98
CA LEU A 557 -0.24 -3.54 16.82
C LEU A 557 0.16 -3.58 18.29
N THR A 558 0.77 -4.68 18.75
CA THR A 558 1.27 -4.75 20.13
C THR A 558 2.31 -3.67 20.37
N PHE A 559 3.29 -3.49 19.47
CA PHE A 559 4.28 -2.40 19.57
C PHE A 559 3.64 -1.01 19.59
N SER A 560 2.61 -0.76 18.76
CA SER A 560 1.93 0.53 18.75
C SER A 560 1.08 0.82 20.00
N ALA A 561 0.63 -0.22 20.70
CA ALA A 561 -0.17 -0.10 21.91
C ALA A 561 0.68 0.03 23.19
N ILE A 562 1.91 -0.50 23.16
CA ILE A 562 2.86 -0.47 24.28
C ILE A 562 3.04 0.94 24.90
N PRO A 563 3.20 2.04 24.12
CA PRO A 563 3.33 3.39 24.67
C PRO A 563 2.14 3.92 25.46
N PHE A 564 0.98 3.25 25.45
CA PHE A 564 -0.20 3.61 26.26
C PHE A 564 -0.23 2.91 27.61
N LEU A 565 0.66 1.94 27.84
CA LEU A 565 0.74 1.19 29.10
C LEU A 565 1.61 1.90 30.15
N TRP A 566 2.32 2.96 29.77
CA TRP A 566 3.20 3.73 30.63
C TRP A 566 2.99 5.24 30.48
#